data_AF-A0A480A7D2-F1
#
_entry.id   AF-A0A480A7D2-F1
#
_cell.length_a   1.000
_cell.length_b   1.000
_cell.length_c   1.000
_cell.angle_alpha   90.00
_cell.angle_beta   90.00
_cell.angle_gamma   90.00
#
_symmetry.space_group_name_H-M   'P 1'
#
loop_
_entity.id
_entity.type
_entity.pdbx_description
1 polymer ?
#
loop_
_entity_poly.entity_id
_entity_poly.type
_entity_poly.pdbx_seq_one_letter_code
_entity_poly.pdbx_strand_id
1 'polypeptide(L)'
;MEVQEIKKFPKPRKIDSQPTPSQHIKILDCNQPVSRVIFECWHCKQGILSEVDVTSSQFLEITCPSCGKTGLRLMADKVLSTTPIPSPWQ
;
A
#
# COMPACT_ATOMS: atom_id res chain seq x y z
N MET A 1 -55.05 18.05 -3.17
CA MET A 1 -53.93 18.48 -2.31
C MET A 1 -52.75 17.58 -2.67
N GLU A 2 -51.77 18.11 -3.39
CA GLU A 2 -50.58 17.35 -3.80
C GLU A 2 -49.62 17.25 -2.62
N VAL A 3 -49.27 16.01 -2.24
CA VAL A 3 -48.31 15.72 -1.17
C VAL A 3 -46.92 15.79 -1.78
N GLN A 4 -46.17 16.85 -1.50
CA GLN A 4 -44.79 16.98 -1.92
C GLN A 4 -43.91 15.97 -1.15
N GLU A 5 -43.27 15.06 -1.87
CA GLU A 5 -42.32 14.10 -1.30
C GLU A 5 -41.04 14.81 -0.84
N ILE A 6 -40.77 14.74 0.46
CA ILE A 6 -39.56 15.27 1.07
C ILE A 6 -38.37 14.41 0.63
N LYS A 7 -37.50 14.95 -0.23
CA LYS A 7 -36.23 14.31 -0.62
C LYS A 7 -35.40 13.99 0.63
N LYS A 8 -35.30 12.70 0.98
CA LYS A 8 -34.46 12.24 2.09
C LYS A 8 -32.99 12.41 1.71
N PHE A 9 -32.28 13.31 2.39
CA PHE A 9 -30.84 13.43 2.27
C PHE A 9 -30.14 12.14 2.77
N PRO A 10 -29.07 11.69 2.12
CA PRO A 10 -28.34 10.51 2.55
C PRO A 10 -27.76 10.73 3.96
N LYS A 11 -27.99 9.78 4.86
CA LYS A 11 -27.42 9.83 6.22
C LYS A 11 -25.89 9.73 6.15
N PRO A 12 -25.13 10.46 6.99
CA PRO A 12 -23.69 10.32 7.07
C PRO A 12 -23.29 8.87 7.37
N ARG A 13 -22.25 8.38 6.69
CA ARG A 13 -21.71 7.05 6.92
C ARG A 13 -21.16 6.99 8.35
N LYS A 14 -21.58 6.00 9.15
CA LYS A 14 -21.01 5.76 10.47
C LYS A 14 -19.54 5.39 10.29
N ILE A 15 -18.65 6.09 10.99
CA ILE A 15 -17.22 5.75 11.03
C ILE A 15 -17.09 4.58 12.02
N ASP A 16 -16.65 3.42 11.55
CA ASP A 16 -16.32 2.31 12.44
C ASP A 16 -15.16 2.72 13.35
N SER A 17 -15.31 2.50 14.66
CA SER A 17 -14.38 2.97 15.69
C SER A 17 -13.12 2.11 15.84
N GLN A 18 -13.06 0.95 15.17
CA GLN A 18 -11.91 0.06 15.26
C GLN A 18 -10.93 0.32 14.11
N PRO A 19 -9.62 0.49 14.40
CA PRO A 19 -8.60 0.56 13.37
C PRO A 19 -8.61 -0.74 12.55
N THR A 20 -8.77 -0.59 11.24
CA THR A 20 -8.60 -1.73 10.32
C THR A 20 -7.13 -2.13 10.28
N PRO A 21 -6.80 -3.44 10.19
CA PRO A 21 -5.43 -3.88 9.98
C PRO A 21 -4.82 -3.18 8.76
N SER A 22 -3.73 -2.46 8.98
CA SER A 22 -3.04 -1.66 7.96
C SER A 22 -1.63 -2.20 7.72
N GLN A 23 -1.16 -2.05 6.48
CA GLN A 23 0.23 -2.33 6.12
C GLN A 23 1.04 -1.04 6.22
N HIS A 24 2.18 -1.09 6.91
CA HIS A 24 3.09 0.04 6.92
C HIS A 24 3.89 0.08 5.62
N ILE A 25 3.91 1.26 4.99
CA ILE A 25 4.65 1.53 3.76
C ILE A 25 5.28 2.92 3.88
N LYS A 26 6.55 3.03 3.51
CA LYS A 26 7.27 4.30 3.40
C LYS A 26 7.98 4.36 2.06
N ILE A 27 7.69 5.40 1.28
CA ILE A 27 8.33 5.66 -0.01
C ILE A 27 9.35 6.78 0.20
N LEU A 28 10.56 6.56 -0.28
CA LEU A 28 11.68 7.49 -0.24
C LEU A 28 12.10 7.82 -1.68
N ASP A 29 12.76 8.97 -1.85
CA ASP A 29 13.35 9.41 -3.12
C ASP A 29 12.32 9.49 -4.27
N CYS A 30 11.09 9.91 -3.97
CA CYS A 30 9.99 10.02 -4.94
C CYS A 30 10.24 11.03 -6.07
N ASN A 31 11.27 11.88 -5.94
CA ASN A 31 11.73 12.83 -6.94
C ASN A 31 12.84 12.27 -7.84
N GLN A 32 13.23 11.00 -7.67
CA GLN A 32 14.25 10.31 -8.45
C GLN A 32 13.62 9.24 -9.34
N PRO A 33 14.26 8.86 -10.46
CA PRO A 33 13.78 7.78 -11.33
C PRO A 33 13.76 6.41 -10.63
N VAL A 34 14.53 6.26 -9.55
CA VAL A 34 14.53 5.08 -8.69
C VAL A 34 14.06 5.49 -7.30
N SER A 35 12.97 4.89 -6.84
CA SER A 35 12.42 5.09 -5.49
C SER A 35 12.75 3.90 -4.60
N ARG A 36 13.02 4.18 -3.32
CA ARG A 36 13.14 3.14 -2.29
C ARG A 36 11.82 3.00 -1.55
N VAL A 37 11.30 1.78 -1.48
CA VAL A 37 10.04 1.46 -0.81
C VAL A 37 10.35 0.53 0.34
N ILE A 38 10.03 0.97 1.56
CA ILE A 38 10.14 0.18 2.77
C ILE A 38 8.74 -0.26 3.15
N PHE A 39 8.52 -1.56 3.39
CA PHE A 39 7.22 -2.09 3.80
C PHE A 39 7.36 -3.39 4.59
N GLU A 40 6.34 -3.76 5.37
CA GLU A 40 6.24 -5.10 5.95
C GLU A 40 5.47 -6.03 5.03
N CYS A 41 5.94 -7.24 4.81
CA CYS A 41 5.12 -8.26 4.18
C CYS A 41 3.84 -8.48 4.99
N TRP A 42 2.68 -8.34 4.35
CA TRP A 42 1.38 -8.57 5.00
C TRP A 42 1.29 -9.95 5.67
N HIS A 43 1.89 -10.96 5.05
CA HIS A 43 1.73 -12.36 5.44
C HIS A 43 2.66 -12.80 6.57
N CYS A 44 3.94 -12.42 6.54
CA CYS A 44 4.94 -12.90 7.50
C CYS A 44 5.57 -11.78 8.35
N LYS A 45 5.15 -10.52 8.16
CA LYS A 45 5.65 -9.35 8.89
C LYS A 45 7.16 -9.05 8.73
N GLN A 46 7.85 -9.75 7.82
CA GLN A 46 9.21 -9.42 7.42
C GLN A 46 9.27 -7.99 6.86
N GLY A 47 10.17 -7.15 7.39
CA GLY A 47 10.51 -5.87 6.78
C GLY A 47 11.23 -6.06 5.44
N ILE A 48 10.88 -5.27 4.44
CA ILE A 48 11.42 -5.34 3.09
C ILE A 48 11.81 -3.94 2.65
N LEU A 49 13.01 -3.82 2.09
CA LEU A 49 13.45 -2.67 1.31
C LEU A 49 13.48 -3.08 -0.16
N SER A 50 12.70 -2.40 -1.00
CA SER A 50 12.71 -2.60 -2.44
C SER A 50 13.10 -1.33 -3.16
N GLU A 51 13.98 -1.46 -4.15
CA GLU A 51 14.27 -0.38 -5.10
C GLU A 51 13.44 -0.62 -6.35
N VAL A 52 12.69 0.39 -6.76
CA VAL A 52 11.79 0.32 -7.91
C VAL A 52 12.06 1.47 -8.86
N ASP A 53 12.06 1.17 -10.16
CA ASP A 53 12.09 2.17 -11.22
C ASP A 53 10.68 2.76 -11.39
N VAL A 54 10.55 4.08 -11.28
CA VAL A 54 9.26 4.80 -11.32
C VAL A 54 9.09 5.63 -12.60
N THR A 55 9.95 5.43 -13.60
CA THR A 55 9.88 6.16 -14.89
C THR A 55 8.61 5.86 -15.68
N SER A 56 8.03 4.67 -15.49
CA SER A 56 6.76 4.24 -16.07
C SER A 56 5.80 3.77 -14.96
N SER A 57 4.49 3.80 -15.25
CA SER A 57 3.46 3.43 -14.27
C SER A 57 2.67 2.22 -14.77
N GLN A 58 2.99 1.06 -14.21
CA GLN A 58 2.24 -0.18 -14.42
C GLN A 58 2.04 -0.92 -13.10
N PHE A 59 1.05 -1.82 -13.06
CA PHE A 59 0.81 -2.64 -11.88
C PHE A 59 1.98 -3.60 -11.65
N LEU A 60 2.65 -3.44 -10.52
CA LEU A 60 3.81 -4.23 -10.13
C LEU A 60 3.55 -4.93 -8.79
N GLU A 61 3.76 -6.24 -8.76
CA GLU A 61 3.71 -7.05 -7.55
C GLU A 61 5.12 -7.31 -7.04
N ILE A 62 5.39 -6.95 -5.79
CA ILE A 62 6.67 -7.25 -5.13
C ILE A 62 6.53 -8.52 -4.30
N THR A 63 7.29 -9.54 -4.66
CA THR A 63 7.33 -10.82 -3.95
C THR A 63 8.18 -10.72 -2.69
N CYS A 64 7.68 -11.22 -1.57
CA CYS A 64 8.44 -11.29 -0.32
C CYS A 64 9.54 -12.37 -0.43
N PRO A 65 10.82 -12.04 -0.17
CA PRO A 65 11.91 -13.00 -0.25
C PRO A 65 11.84 -14.09 0.84
N SER A 66 11.15 -13.83 1.96
CA SER A 66 11.06 -14.77 3.08
C SER A 66 9.91 -15.78 2.96
N CYS A 67 8.77 -15.40 2.38
CA CYS A 67 7.59 -16.29 2.28
C CYS A 67 7.09 -16.56 0.85
N GLY A 68 7.67 -15.92 -0.17
CA GLY A 68 7.34 -16.12 -1.58
C GLY A 68 5.97 -15.58 -2.02
N LYS A 69 5.18 -15.01 -1.11
CA LYS A 69 3.88 -14.38 -1.42
C LYS A 69 4.06 -12.92 -1.81
N THR A 70 3.09 -12.35 -2.51
CA THR A 70 3.04 -10.92 -2.81
C THR A 70 3.02 -10.12 -1.52
N GLY A 71 4.08 -9.36 -1.26
CA GLY A 71 4.24 -8.54 -0.08
C GLY A 71 3.58 -7.17 -0.24
N LEU A 72 3.67 -6.57 -1.42
CA LEU A 72 3.10 -5.26 -1.74
C LEU A 72 2.73 -5.19 -3.23
N ARG A 73 1.63 -4.50 -3.53
CA ARG A 73 1.27 -4.09 -4.89
C ARG A 73 1.39 -2.58 -5.01
N LEU A 74 2.11 -2.10 -6.02
CA LEU A 74 2.30 -0.68 -6.27
C LEU A 74 2.40 -0.39 -7.77
N MET A 75 2.35 0.88 -8.14
CA MET A 75 2.51 1.34 -9.52
C MET A 75 3.96 1.76 -9.76
N ALA A 76 4.69 1.01 -10.58
CA ALA A 76 6.09 1.27 -10.95
C ALA A 76 6.45 0.46 -12.21
N ASP A 77 7.57 0.78 -12.85
CA ASP A 77 8.04 0.07 -14.05
C ASP A 77 8.51 -1.33 -13.70
N LYS A 78 9.51 -1.44 -12.81
CA LYS A 78 10.10 -2.73 -12.42
C LYS A 78 10.77 -2.68 -11.07
N VAL A 79 10.94 -3.85 -10.47
CA VAL A 79 11.76 -4.04 -9.27
C VAL A 79 13.23 -4.16 -9.70
N LEU A 80 14.09 -3.33 -9.13
CA LEU A 80 15.54 -3.39 -9.33
C LEU A 80 16.20 -4.31 -8.29
N SER A 81 15.78 -4.19 -7.04
CA SER A 81 16.28 -5.00 -5.94
C SER A 81 15.23 -5.18 -4.86
N THR A 82 15.35 -6.27 -4.09
CA THR A 82 14.51 -6.52 -2.91
C THR A 82 15.36 -7.18 -1.85
N THR A 83 15.46 -6.53 -0.70
CA THR A 83 16.31 -6.95 0.40
C THR A 83 15.47 -7.13 1.66
N PRO A 84 15.52 -8.30 2.33
CA PRO A 84 14.91 -8.45 3.64
C PRO A 84 15.67 -7.61 4.66
N ILE A 85 14.94 -6.86 5.47
CA ILE A 85 15.44 -6.06 6.58
C ILE A 85 14.66 -6.39 7.86
N PRO A 86 15.20 -6.13 9.05
CA PRO A 86 14.37 -6.12 10.27
C PRO A 86 13.15 -5.20 10.07
N SER A 87 12.00 -5.55 10.63
CA SER A 87 10.84 -4.66 10.53
C SER A 87 11.16 -3.32 11.22
N PRO A 88 11.01 -2.18 10.53
CA PRO A 88 11.24 -0.87 11.13
C PRO A 88 10.05 -0.36 11.97
N TRP A 89 8.98 -1.16 12.11
CA TRP A 89 7.78 -0.81 12.90
C TRP A 89 7.57 -1.71 14.12
N GLN A 90 8.49 -2.64 14.38
CA GLN A 90 8.51 -3.45 15.60
C GLN A 90 9.48 -2.90 16.64
#